data_AF-A0A7V3W2T4-F1
#
_entry.id   AF-A0A7V3W2T4-F1
#
_cell.length_a   1.000
_cell.length_b   1.000
_cell.length_c   1.000
_cell.angle_alpha   90.00
_cell.angle_beta   90.00
_cell.angle_gamma   90.00
#
_symmetry.space_group_name_H-M   'P 1'
#
loop_
_entity.id
_entity.type
_entity.pdbx_description
1 polymer ?
#
loop_
_entity_poly.entity_id
_entity_poly.type
_entity_poly.pdbx_seq_one_letter_code
_entity_poly.pdbx_strand_id
1 'polypeptide(L)'
;MLLSPLLVFVLGSGFFIIYPVLAILALCRAWPFFRKLGRNNLIFIFHGGPLLAIYLLLAIESRAYAHLYLPECAPLGLASLDTFFLTGIANMIQKFGVTATGVDGLVPLRYHVGSIYWLAALGKLGAKGPLFSYPFGVMLVLVPMLYLGLVLATLVLAGADRESAWKYGLDILVLMVLLDYVGANSHYVSESYTFSLILLLFSIPLLLGTVGSLDRGGSWEQLVLLLVLVFAMVAMKISVGLLFGIAVGYAWFRANGFSGRTFWGLAVLAVVGLVAFYFFNYQSRQNIGREFKAEQLSVYFFQYYRDLRLTAFVSFISPLVFLCSAASRHRLYRFKNLIDNIRRNHVFSAELVLLMTLMSTFPSLILSTSDGYYFQNIAQWFALPLVFAVMVPGREARRGWMSRELVLFLAVLLIFIICKGWVGPGWLEQTEPLTIDRQNSKLFLKDYFAQPRELYCGRALEGMTAKRLENNPGLEARRLIRALVRKDRRKTLVFVPPSNTRFWKISGRCDAVPFFVPSVLGMAMLKGLPPEGTCALIYYKHGYWAYGRDSHSSDASEEELCRRALSKNFKKVLVLNDLEDAANNQLLECE
;
A
#
# COMPACT_ATOMS: atom_id res chain seq x y z
N MET A 1 15.75 -6.22 9.37
CA MET A 1 15.87 -6.81 8.01
C MET A 1 14.95 -6.13 7.01
N LEU A 2 13.65 -5.98 7.29
CA LEU A 2 12.71 -5.41 6.32
C LEU A 2 13.07 -3.99 5.83
N LEU A 3 13.54 -3.13 6.73
CA LEU A 3 13.96 -1.75 6.42
C LEU A 3 15.42 -1.62 5.96
N SER A 4 16.22 -2.70 5.98
CA SER A 4 17.64 -2.57 5.64
C SER A 4 17.89 -2.11 4.21
N PRO A 5 17.03 -2.36 3.19
CA PRO A 5 17.16 -1.75 1.86
C PRO A 5 17.52 -0.27 1.90
N LEU A 6 16.88 0.50 2.78
CA LEU A 6 17.07 1.94 2.91
C LEU A 6 18.53 2.35 3.20
N LEU A 7 19.33 1.47 3.81
CA LEU A 7 20.75 1.73 4.11
C LEU A 7 21.58 1.94 2.84
N VAL A 8 21.13 1.47 1.67
CA VAL A 8 21.81 1.70 0.38
C VAL A 8 21.92 3.18 -0.01
N PHE A 9 21.05 4.03 0.55
CA PHE A 9 21.14 5.47 0.31
C PHE A 9 22.32 6.09 1.04
N VAL A 10 22.68 5.56 2.21
CA VAL A 10 23.78 6.08 3.05
C VAL A 10 25.09 5.34 2.76
N LEU A 11 25.03 4.01 2.65
CA LEU A 11 26.21 3.13 2.63
C LEU A 11 26.57 2.62 1.23
N GLY A 12 25.76 2.97 0.22
CA GLY A 12 25.96 2.53 -1.16
C GLY A 12 25.53 1.08 -1.42
N SER A 13 25.63 0.64 -2.69
CA SER A 13 25.19 -0.69 -3.14
C SER A 13 26.06 -1.83 -2.59
N GLY A 14 27.35 -1.60 -2.34
CA GLY A 14 28.27 -2.59 -1.77
C GLY A 14 27.85 -3.11 -0.38
N PHE A 15 26.94 -2.42 0.30
CA PHE A 15 26.39 -2.82 1.59
C PHE A 15 25.49 -4.06 1.51
N PHE A 16 25.16 -4.58 0.32
CA PHE A 16 24.34 -5.78 0.16
C PHE A 16 24.90 -7.01 0.90
N ILE A 17 26.21 -7.06 1.15
CA ILE A 17 26.89 -8.14 1.89
C ILE A 17 26.43 -8.21 3.36
N ILE A 18 25.96 -7.10 3.93
CA ILE A 18 25.51 -7.06 5.32
C ILE A 18 24.12 -7.68 5.50
N TYR A 19 23.35 -7.88 4.43
CA TYR A 19 22.01 -8.49 4.53
C TYR A 19 22.07 -9.95 4.96
N PRO A 20 22.89 -10.83 4.35
CA PRO A 20 23.14 -12.16 4.89
C PRO A 20 23.57 -12.13 6.35
N VAL A 21 24.45 -11.22 6.74
CA VAL A 21 24.91 -11.08 8.14
C VAL A 21 23.75 -10.71 9.07
N LEU A 22 22.97 -9.69 8.74
CA LEU A 22 21.81 -9.28 9.53
C LEU A 22 20.73 -10.37 9.56
N ALA A 23 20.54 -11.11 8.47
CA ALA A 23 19.62 -12.24 8.39
C ALA A 23 20.08 -13.39 9.29
N ILE A 24 21.37 -13.74 9.26
CA ILE A 24 21.97 -14.74 10.14
C ILE A 24 21.85 -14.29 11.60
N LEU A 25 22.19 -13.04 11.93
CA LEU A 25 22.07 -12.52 13.29
C LEU A 25 20.61 -12.53 13.78
N ALA A 26 19.66 -12.15 12.91
CA ALA A 26 18.24 -12.22 13.22
C ALA A 26 17.78 -13.67 13.41
N LEU A 27 18.24 -14.59 12.56
CA LEU A 27 17.94 -16.01 12.66
C LEU A 27 18.54 -16.62 13.94
N CYS A 28 19.78 -16.29 14.29
CA CYS A 28 20.42 -16.70 15.54
C CYS A 28 19.65 -16.19 16.76
N ARG A 29 19.18 -14.94 16.74
CA ARG A 29 18.33 -14.38 17.81
C ARG A 29 16.95 -15.02 17.88
N ALA A 30 16.38 -15.37 16.73
CA ALA A 30 15.09 -16.06 16.65
C ALA A 30 15.23 -17.57 16.86
N TRP A 31 16.44 -18.12 16.84
CA TRP A 31 16.71 -19.56 16.93
C TRP A 31 16.14 -20.20 18.19
N PRO A 32 16.24 -19.59 19.40
CA PRO A 32 15.57 -20.13 20.57
C PRO A 32 14.05 -20.26 20.40
N PHE A 33 13.41 -19.41 19.60
CA PHE A 33 12.00 -19.55 19.23
C PHE A 33 11.78 -20.65 18.18
N PHE A 34 12.66 -20.78 17.18
CA PHE A 34 12.53 -21.82 16.15
C PHE A 34 12.84 -23.24 16.65
N ARG A 35 13.87 -23.44 17.47
CA ARG A 35 14.19 -24.73 18.12
C ARG A 35 13.02 -25.27 18.92
N LYS A 36 12.19 -24.35 19.38
CA LYS A 36 11.03 -24.65 20.17
C LYS A 36 9.92 -25.25 19.30
N LEU A 37 9.83 -24.90 18.01
CA LEU A 37 8.83 -25.38 17.07
C LEU A 37 9.05 -26.85 16.67
N GLY A 38 7.97 -27.64 16.54
CA GLY A 38 8.05 -29.00 16.00
C GLY A 38 8.44 -29.02 14.52
N ARG A 39 8.99 -30.15 14.04
CA ARG A 39 9.45 -30.33 12.64
C ARG A 39 8.40 -29.90 11.61
N ASN A 40 7.13 -30.28 11.80
CA ASN A 40 6.04 -29.95 10.89
C ASN A 40 5.79 -28.44 10.78
N ASN A 41 6.00 -27.69 11.87
CA ASN A 41 5.84 -26.24 11.85
C ASN A 41 6.99 -25.58 11.10
N LEU A 42 8.22 -26.08 11.27
CA LEU A 42 9.36 -25.58 10.50
C LEU A 42 9.14 -25.86 9.02
N ILE A 43 8.74 -27.08 8.66
CA ILE A 43 8.37 -27.43 7.27
C ILE A 43 7.30 -26.47 6.76
N PHE A 44 6.24 -26.22 7.53
CA PHE A 44 5.17 -25.31 7.11
C PHE A 44 5.65 -23.86 6.96
N ILE A 45 6.42 -23.34 7.91
CA ILE A 45 6.94 -21.97 7.83
C ILE A 45 7.86 -21.82 6.61
N PHE A 46 8.71 -22.81 6.34
CA PHE A 46 9.67 -22.76 5.24
C PHE A 46 9.08 -23.14 3.87
N HIS A 47 8.04 -23.97 3.79
CA HIS A 47 7.45 -24.42 2.51
C HIS A 47 6.05 -23.86 2.25
N GLY A 48 5.23 -23.68 3.28
CA GLY A 48 3.91 -23.05 3.17
C GLY A 48 4.00 -21.59 2.74
N GLY A 49 5.03 -20.87 3.20
CA GLY A 49 5.34 -19.51 2.72
C GLY A 49 5.56 -19.43 1.21
N PRO A 50 6.50 -20.20 0.63
CA PRO A 50 6.69 -20.27 -0.82
C PRO A 50 5.46 -20.72 -1.62
N LEU A 51 4.72 -21.74 -1.15
CA LEU A 51 3.49 -22.18 -1.84
C LEU A 51 2.44 -21.09 -1.88
N LEU A 52 2.27 -20.38 -0.77
CA LEU A 52 1.40 -19.21 -0.74
C LEU A 52 1.94 -18.10 -1.62
N ALA A 53 3.25 -17.86 -1.62
CA ALA A 53 3.86 -16.86 -2.51
C ALA A 53 3.55 -17.16 -3.97
N ILE A 54 3.56 -18.43 -4.39
CA ILE A 54 3.15 -18.84 -5.75
C ILE A 54 1.67 -18.55 -6.00
N TYR A 55 0.77 -18.95 -5.10
CA TYR A 55 -0.65 -18.63 -5.23
C TYR A 55 -0.89 -17.12 -5.33
N LEU A 56 -0.23 -16.34 -4.48
CA LEU A 56 -0.37 -14.90 -4.42
C LEU A 56 0.29 -14.20 -5.61
N LEU A 57 1.39 -14.74 -6.13
CA LEU A 57 1.95 -14.32 -7.41
C LEU A 57 0.87 -14.43 -8.50
N LEU A 58 0.22 -15.60 -8.62
CA LEU A 58 -0.85 -15.80 -9.59
C LEU A 58 -2.04 -14.86 -9.35
N ALA A 59 -2.43 -14.65 -8.10
CA ALA A 59 -3.53 -13.77 -7.74
C ALA A 59 -3.24 -12.28 -8.02
N ILE A 60 -2.01 -11.80 -7.77
CA ILE A 60 -1.62 -10.41 -7.99
C ILE A 60 -1.35 -10.15 -9.47
N GLU A 61 -0.67 -11.08 -10.14
CA GLU A 61 -0.54 -11.09 -11.61
C GLU A 61 -1.91 -10.99 -12.27
N SER A 62 -2.93 -11.62 -11.67
CA SER A 62 -4.28 -11.56 -12.23
C SER A 62 -4.95 -10.17 -12.14
N ARG A 63 -4.32 -9.16 -11.53
CA ARG A 63 -4.96 -7.88 -11.21
C ARG A 63 -4.23 -6.63 -11.69
N ALA A 64 -3.14 -6.80 -12.45
CA ALA A 64 -2.39 -5.72 -13.09
C ALA A 64 -1.73 -4.63 -12.23
N TYR A 65 -1.81 -4.73 -10.90
CA TYR A 65 -1.16 -3.75 -10.01
C TYR A 65 0.36 -3.85 -9.94
N ALA A 66 0.94 -5.05 -10.09
CA ALA A 66 2.38 -5.28 -9.90
C ALA A 66 2.95 -6.39 -10.81
N HIS A 67 2.60 -6.40 -12.10
CA HIS A 67 3.02 -7.44 -13.05
C HIS A 67 4.55 -7.66 -13.13
N LEU A 68 4.99 -8.91 -13.20
CA LEU A 68 6.39 -9.31 -13.44
C LEU A 68 6.91 -8.77 -14.77
N TYR A 69 6.05 -8.66 -15.79
CA TYR A 69 6.37 -8.10 -17.10
C TYR A 69 6.34 -6.57 -17.14
N LEU A 70 6.19 -5.90 -15.99
CA LEU A 70 6.12 -4.45 -15.93
C LEU A 70 7.27 -3.72 -16.68
N PRO A 71 8.54 -4.20 -16.68
CA PRO A 71 9.62 -3.61 -17.49
C PRO A 71 9.36 -3.59 -19.01
N GLU A 72 8.57 -4.54 -19.51
CA GLU A 72 8.13 -4.68 -20.89
C GLU A 72 6.81 -3.93 -21.14
N CYS A 73 5.86 -3.98 -20.20
CA CYS A 73 4.53 -3.35 -20.30
C CYS A 73 4.58 -1.82 -20.23
N ALA A 74 5.39 -1.27 -19.31
CA ALA A 74 5.43 0.17 -19.08
C ALA A 74 5.91 0.94 -20.32
N PRO A 75 6.98 0.53 -21.04
CA PRO A 75 7.34 1.14 -22.32
C PRO A 75 6.26 1.08 -23.39
N LEU A 76 5.33 0.11 -23.32
CA LEU A 76 4.23 -0.04 -24.26
C LEU A 76 3.02 0.84 -23.91
N GLY A 77 3.08 1.60 -22.81
CA GLY A 77 1.95 2.39 -22.30
C GLY A 77 0.87 1.55 -21.61
N LEU A 78 1.16 0.28 -21.29
CA LEU A 78 0.21 -0.69 -20.75
C LEU A 78 0.24 -0.81 -19.22
N ALA A 79 1.17 -0.13 -18.54
CA ALA A 79 1.17 -0.11 -17.08
C ALA A 79 0.04 0.78 -16.54
N SER A 80 -0.48 0.42 -15.36
CA SER A 80 -1.51 1.22 -14.70
C SER A 80 -0.98 2.60 -14.29
N LEU A 81 -1.88 3.57 -14.18
CA LEU A 81 -1.57 4.94 -13.73
C LEU A 81 -0.81 4.95 -12.40
N ASP A 82 -1.28 4.18 -11.41
CA ASP A 82 -0.64 4.07 -10.10
C ASP A 82 0.78 3.54 -10.23
N THR A 83 0.99 2.55 -11.09
CA THR A 83 2.32 1.98 -11.31
C THR A 83 3.27 3.00 -11.92
N PHE A 84 2.86 3.72 -12.96
CA PHE A 84 3.67 4.78 -13.55
C PHE A 84 3.99 5.88 -12.53
N PHE A 85 2.99 6.33 -11.77
CA PHE A 85 3.14 7.34 -10.72
C PHE A 85 4.15 6.91 -9.65
N LEU A 86 3.97 5.74 -9.04
CA LEU A 86 4.81 5.24 -7.95
C LEU A 86 6.24 4.95 -8.42
N THR A 87 6.40 4.32 -9.59
CA THR A 87 7.73 4.04 -10.15
C THR A 87 8.44 5.29 -10.65
N GLY A 88 7.70 6.30 -11.11
CA GLY A 88 8.22 7.64 -11.40
C GLY A 88 8.82 8.29 -10.15
N ILE A 89 8.08 8.30 -9.03
CA ILE A 89 8.59 8.83 -7.76
C ILE A 89 9.80 8.03 -7.27
N ALA A 90 9.74 6.71 -7.33
CA ALA A 90 10.86 5.86 -6.95
C ALA A 90 12.12 6.15 -7.78
N ASN A 91 11.96 6.45 -9.07
CA ASN A 91 13.09 6.85 -9.92
C ASN A 91 13.66 8.21 -9.50
N MET A 92 12.80 9.18 -9.20
CA MET A 92 13.25 10.49 -8.71
C MET A 92 14.04 10.36 -7.41
N ILE A 93 13.56 9.53 -6.47
CA ILE A 93 14.30 9.20 -5.25
C ILE A 93 15.61 8.48 -5.57
N GLN A 94 15.58 7.44 -6.42
CA GLN A 94 16.76 6.63 -6.72
C GLN A 94 17.87 7.42 -7.43
N LYS A 95 17.51 8.34 -8.33
CA LYS A 95 18.44 9.06 -9.21
C LYS A 95 18.82 10.43 -8.67
N PHE A 96 17.88 11.12 -8.02
CA PHE A 96 18.05 12.51 -7.58
C PHE A 96 17.96 12.67 -6.06
N GLY A 97 17.53 11.64 -5.31
CA GLY A 97 17.37 11.73 -3.86
C GLY A 97 16.16 12.56 -3.41
N VAL A 98 15.30 12.97 -4.35
CA VAL A 98 14.15 13.85 -4.10
C VAL A 98 12.86 13.08 -4.32
N THR A 99 11.92 13.24 -3.40
CA THR A 99 10.54 12.80 -3.59
C THR A 99 9.82 13.76 -4.53
N ALA A 100 9.74 13.42 -5.82
CA ALA A 100 9.06 14.20 -6.86
C ALA A 100 8.44 13.23 -7.87
N THR A 101 7.41 13.64 -8.62
CA THR A 101 6.89 12.78 -9.70
C THR A 101 7.71 12.86 -10.98
N GLY A 102 8.53 13.91 -11.12
CA GLY A 102 9.34 14.15 -12.32
C GLY A 102 8.58 14.75 -13.49
N VAL A 103 7.31 15.16 -13.32
CA VAL A 103 6.46 15.67 -14.42
C VAL A 103 6.88 17.05 -14.90
N ASP A 104 7.41 17.91 -14.03
CA ASP A 104 7.91 19.23 -14.41
C ASP A 104 9.12 19.60 -13.54
N GLY A 105 10.20 18.84 -13.70
CA GLY A 105 11.39 18.87 -12.85
C GLY A 105 11.20 18.12 -11.53
N LEU A 106 11.96 18.54 -10.51
CA LEU A 106 12.00 17.89 -9.19
C LEU A 106 11.12 18.63 -8.17
N VAL A 107 9.86 18.92 -8.53
CA VAL A 107 8.91 19.56 -7.61
C VAL A 107 8.67 18.64 -6.42
N PRO A 108 9.00 19.04 -5.17
CA PRO A 108 8.85 18.19 -4.01
C PRO A 108 7.40 17.78 -3.78
N LEU A 109 7.17 16.48 -3.67
CA LEU A 109 5.87 15.90 -3.40
C LEU A 109 5.81 15.46 -1.93
N ARG A 110 4.82 15.97 -1.19
CA ARG A 110 4.46 15.43 0.13
C ARG A 110 3.48 14.28 -0.06
N TYR A 111 3.93 13.07 0.21
CA TYR A 111 3.16 11.82 0.08
C TYR A 111 3.70 10.79 1.07
N HIS A 112 2.96 9.72 1.35
CA HIS A 112 3.42 8.62 2.19
C HIS A 112 4.43 7.75 1.43
N VAL A 113 5.68 8.22 1.42
CA VAL A 113 6.73 7.77 0.50
C VAL A 113 7.62 6.68 1.08
N GLY A 114 7.36 6.20 2.29
CA GLY A 114 8.21 5.20 2.94
C GLY A 114 8.35 3.92 2.11
N SER A 115 7.26 3.41 1.53
CA SER A 115 7.30 2.24 0.64
C SER A 115 8.05 2.54 -0.66
N ILE A 116 7.91 3.77 -1.16
CA ILE A 116 8.54 4.23 -2.40
C ILE A 116 10.06 4.37 -2.23
N TYR A 117 10.52 4.90 -1.09
CA TYR A 117 11.94 4.90 -0.70
C TYR A 117 12.48 3.48 -0.64
N TRP A 118 11.72 2.55 -0.06
CA TRP A 118 12.12 1.15 0.02
C TRP A 118 12.23 0.50 -1.37
N LEU A 119 11.29 0.78 -2.28
CA LEU A 119 11.33 0.31 -3.67
C LEU A 119 12.49 0.90 -4.48
N ALA A 120 12.74 2.21 -4.32
CA ALA A 120 13.89 2.90 -4.91
C ALA A 120 15.21 2.31 -4.39
N ALA A 121 15.26 1.97 -3.10
CA ALA A 121 16.42 1.31 -2.49
C ALA A 121 16.66 -0.09 -3.07
N LEU A 122 15.61 -0.90 -3.23
CA LEU A 122 15.72 -2.21 -3.89
C LEU A 122 16.24 -2.08 -5.33
N GLY A 123 15.73 -1.10 -6.08
CA GLY A 123 16.23 -0.81 -7.43
C GLY A 123 17.71 -0.44 -7.42
N LYS A 124 18.12 0.43 -6.48
CA LYS A 124 19.53 0.82 -6.31
C LYS A 124 20.43 -0.36 -5.95
N LEU A 125 20.00 -1.25 -5.05
CA LEU A 125 20.73 -2.46 -4.67
C LEU A 125 20.92 -3.41 -5.85
N GLY A 126 19.86 -3.65 -6.63
CA GLY A 126 19.91 -4.51 -7.81
C GLY A 126 20.54 -3.87 -9.05
N ALA A 127 20.98 -2.61 -8.96
CA ALA A 127 21.38 -1.79 -10.12
C ALA A 127 20.34 -1.77 -11.25
N LYS A 128 19.06 -1.84 -10.90
CA LYS A 128 17.91 -1.79 -11.83
C LYS A 128 17.03 -0.57 -11.54
N GLY A 129 16.09 -0.29 -12.44
CA GLY A 129 15.06 0.73 -12.23
C GLY A 129 13.88 0.22 -11.39
N PRO A 130 13.04 1.10 -10.86
CA PRO A 130 11.87 0.75 -10.07
C PRO A 130 10.86 -0.12 -10.81
N LEU A 131 10.77 -0.03 -12.15
CA LEU A 131 9.93 -0.95 -12.93
C LEU A 131 10.31 -2.42 -12.75
N PHE A 132 11.57 -2.72 -12.41
CA PHE A 132 11.98 -4.07 -12.02
C PHE A 132 11.75 -4.30 -10.52
N SER A 133 12.21 -3.40 -9.65
CA SER A 133 12.14 -3.64 -8.20
C SER A 133 10.73 -3.59 -7.63
N TYR A 134 9.77 -2.96 -8.32
CA TYR A 134 8.38 -2.87 -7.92
C TYR A 134 7.69 -4.24 -7.85
N PRO A 135 7.54 -5.00 -8.97
CA PRO A 135 6.91 -6.32 -8.93
C PRO A 135 7.66 -7.29 -8.02
N PHE A 136 9.00 -7.32 -8.07
CA PHE A 136 9.78 -8.19 -7.20
C PHE A 136 9.65 -7.83 -5.72
N GLY A 137 9.68 -6.53 -5.38
CA GLY A 137 9.50 -6.07 -4.02
C GLY A 137 8.13 -6.45 -3.47
N VAL A 138 7.07 -6.18 -4.22
CA VAL A 138 5.69 -6.50 -3.80
C VAL A 138 5.47 -8.01 -3.71
N MET A 139 5.71 -8.73 -4.81
CA MET A 139 5.33 -10.13 -4.93
C MET A 139 6.27 -11.10 -4.21
N LEU A 140 7.59 -10.87 -4.26
CA LEU A 140 8.56 -11.80 -3.67
C LEU A 140 8.91 -11.46 -2.22
N VAL A 141 8.66 -10.22 -1.79
CA VAL A 141 9.02 -9.78 -0.44
C VAL A 141 7.80 -9.39 0.38
N LEU A 142 7.07 -8.33 0.01
CA LEU A 142 6.02 -7.78 0.88
C LEU A 142 4.91 -8.79 1.15
N VAL A 143 4.39 -9.42 0.11
CA VAL A 143 3.25 -10.32 0.23
C VAL A 143 3.56 -11.59 1.03
N PRO A 144 4.68 -12.30 0.77
CA PRO A 144 5.11 -13.40 1.64
C PRO A 144 5.37 -12.95 3.09
N MET A 145 5.94 -11.76 3.27
CA MET A 145 6.19 -11.20 4.61
C MET A 145 4.90 -10.84 5.35
N LEU A 146 3.83 -10.43 4.67
CA LEU A 146 2.52 -10.16 5.27
C LEU A 146 1.97 -11.43 5.91
N TYR A 147 1.99 -12.52 5.16
CA TYR A 147 1.54 -13.80 5.67
C TYR A 147 2.43 -14.34 6.78
N LEU A 148 3.76 -14.26 6.62
CA LEU A 148 4.70 -14.63 7.67
C LEU A 148 4.44 -13.83 8.95
N GLY A 149 4.18 -12.52 8.83
CA GLY A 149 3.80 -11.66 9.94
C GLY A 149 2.53 -12.12 10.64
N LEU A 150 1.50 -12.50 9.88
CA LEU A 150 0.24 -13.02 10.42
C LEU A 150 0.44 -14.34 11.17
N VAL A 151 1.16 -15.30 10.59
CA VAL A 151 1.48 -16.58 11.23
C VAL A 151 2.30 -16.36 12.49
N LEU A 152 3.39 -15.60 12.43
CA LEU A 152 4.27 -15.37 13.58
C LEU A 152 3.55 -14.63 14.70
N ALA A 153 2.75 -13.60 14.39
CA ALA A 153 1.94 -12.90 15.38
C ALA A 153 0.97 -13.86 16.06
N THR A 154 0.24 -14.68 15.29
CA THR A 154 -0.67 -15.71 15.81
C THR A 154 0.03 -16.66 16.76
N LEU A 155 1.20 -17.19 16.38
CA LEU A 155 1.92 -18.18 17.19
C LEU A 155 2.44 -17.61 18.50
N VAL A 156 2.91 -16.35 18.48
CA VAL A 156 3.34 -15.65 19.70
C VAL A 156 2.14 -15.43 20.62
N LEU A 157 1.00 -14.97 20.08
CA LEU A 157 -0.20 -14.66 20.87
C LEU A 157 -0.90 -15.89 21.42
N ALA A 158 -0.90 -16.99 20.66
CA ALA A 158 -1.52 -18.24 21.10
C ALA A 158 -0.75 -18.91 22.26
N GLY A 159 0.49 -18.49 22.52
CA GLY A 159 1.40 -19.20 23.43
C GLY A 159 1.57 -20.67 23.05
N ALA A 160 1.33 -21.00 21.77
CA ALA A 160 0.88 -22.33 21.36
C ALA A 160 1.92 -23.42 21.68
N ASP A 161 1.40 -24.57 22.13
CA ASP A 161 2.17 -25.81 22.17
C ASP A 161 2.56 -26.20 20.74
N ARG A 162 3.84 -26.50 20.57
CA ARG A 162 4.56 -26.39 19.29
C ARG A 162 4.28 -27.49 18.29
N GLU A 163 3.23 -28.28 18.45
CA GLU A 163 2.94 -29.40 17.55
C GLU A 163 1.88 -29.08 16.49
N SER A 164 1.11 -27.99 16.65
CA SER A 164 -0.05 -27.70 15.78
C SER A 164 0.03 -26.39 14.97
N ALA A 165 1.16 -25.66 14.96
CA ALA A 165 1.25 -24.37 14.26
C ALA A 165 0.93 -24.47 12.76
N TRP A 166 1.35 -25.56 12.12
CA TRP A 166 1.10 -25.79 10.69
C TRP A 166 -0.39 -25.89 10.34
N LYS A 167 -1.23 -26.40 11.25
CA LYS A 167 -2.68 -26.49 11.05
C LYS A 167 -3.30 -25.10 10.98
N TYR A 168 -2.91 -24.21 11.90
CA TYR A 168 -3.38 -22.83 11.90
C TYR A 168 -2.84 -22.05 10.70
N GLY A 169 -1.60 -22.34 10.30
CA GLY A 169 -1.07 -21.83 9.05
C GLY A 169 -1.95 -22.18 7.86
N LEU A 170 -2.38 -23.45 7.76
CA LEU A 170 -3.31 -23.89 6.73
C LEU A 170 -4.67 -23.18 6.84
N ASP A 171 -5.22 -23.00 8.03
CA ASP A 171 -6.47 -22.26 8.24
C ASP A 171 -6.35 -20.80 7.76
N ILE A 172 -5.23 -20.14 8.08
CA ILE A 172 -4.92 -18.80 7.60
C ILE A 172 -4.83 -18.80 6.07
N LEU A 173 -4.18 -19.80 5.48
CA LEU A 173 -4.04 -19.94 4.02
C LEU A 173 -5.41 -20.03 3.34
N VAL A 174 -6.26 -20.95 3.82
CA VAL A 174 -7.62 -21.14 3.32
C VAL A 174 -8.42 -19.85 3.47
N LEU A 175 -8.31 -19.19 4.62
CA LEU A 175 -8.99 -17.92 4.83
C LEU A 175 -8.53 -16.85 3.82
N MET A 176 -7.23 -16.70 3.59
CA MET A 176 -6.71 -15.72 2.64
C MET A 176 -7.24 -15.98 1.22
N VAL A 177 -7.25 -17.25 0.78
CA VAL A 177 -7.83 -17.66 -0.51
C VAL A 177 -9.31 -17.28 -0.59
N LEU A 178 -10.08 -17.52 0.47
CA LEU A 178 -11.50 -17.19 0.51
C LEU A 178 -11.75 -15.67 0.55
N LEU A 179 -10.93 -14.92 1.30
CA LEU A 179 -10.96 -13.45 1.31
C LEU A 179 -10.68 -12.89 -0.08
N ASP A 180 -9.69 -13.46 -0.77
CA ASP A 180 -9.35 -13.07 -2.14
C ASP A 180 -10.44 -13.41 -3.14
N TYR A 181 -11.09 -14.56 -2.97
CA TYR A 181 -12.23 -14.99 -3.76
C TYR A 181 -13.43 -14.04 -3.61
N VAL A 182 -13.70 -13.56 -2.39
CA VAL A 182 -14.79 -12.59 -2.16
C VAL A 182 -14.41 -11.16 -2.54
N GLY A 183 -13.16 -10.91 -2.95
CA GLY A 183 -12.66 -9.60 -3.37
C GLY A 183 -12.17 -8.72 -2.22
N ALA A 184 -11.96 -9.27 -1.03
CA ALA A 184 -11.34 -8.56 0.10
C ALA A 184 -9.81 -8.53 -0.03
N ASN A 185 -9.35 -7.90 -1.11
CA ASN A 185 -7.98 -7.97 -1.62
C ASN A 185 -7.21 -6.64 -1.55
N SER A 186 -7.69 -5.72 -0.73
CA SER A 186 -7.18 -4.34 -0.63
C SER A 186 -5.70 -4.28 -0.28
N HIS A 187 -5.22 -5.28 0.45
CA HIS A 187 -3.85 -5.46 0.87
C HIS A 187 -2.90 -5.80 -0.29
N TYR A 188 -3.38 -6.05 -1.51
CA TYR A 188 -2.54 -6.18 -2.70
C TYR A 188 -2.61 -4.97 -3.64
N VAL A 189 -3.63 -4.13 -3.50
CA VAL A 189 -3.85 -2.98 -4.39
C VAL A 189 -2.81 -1.89 -4.11
N SER A 190 -2.45 -1.70 -2.84
CA SER A 190 -1.53 -0.65 -2.40
C SER A 190 -0.34 -1.25 -1.67
N GLU A 191 0.85 -1.10 -2.25
CA GLU A 191 2.12 -1.60 -1.72
C GLU A 191 2.49 -0.95 -0.38
N SER A 192 2.19 0.35 -0.24
CA SER A 192 2.31 1.10 1.00
C SER A 192 1.43 0.50 2.10
N TYR A 193 0.20 0.12 1.75
CA TYR A 193 -0.72 -0.51 2.69
C TYR A 193 -0.24 -1.90 3.09
N THR A 194 0.12 -2.77 2.14
CA THR A 194 0.73 -4.08 2.40
C THR A 194 1.91 -3.95 3.38
N PHE A 195 2.79 -2.98 3.12
CA PHE A 195 4.00 -2.81 3.90
C PHE A 195 3.72 -2.37 5.34
N SER A 196 2.80 -1.43 5.50
CA SER A 196 2.36 -0.98 6.83
C SER A 196 1.64 -2.08 7.62
N LEU A 197 0.87 -2.96 6.96
CA LEU A 197 0.22 -4.11 7.62
C LEU A 197 1.24 -5.13 8.12
N ILE A 198 2.35 -5.36 7.41
CA ILE A 198 3.45 -6.22 7.90
C ILE A 198 3.99 -5.67 9.22
N LEU A 199 4.26 -4.37 9.28
CA LEU A 199 4.73 -3.71 10.50
C LEU A 199 3.67 -3.82 11.61
N LEU A 200 2.39 -3.62 11.29
CA LEU A 200 1.28 -3.76 12.22
C LEU A 200 1.27 -5.17 12.83
N LEU A 201 1.27 -6.22 12.02
CA LEU A 201 1.21 -7.60 12.48
C LEU A 201 2.39 -7.95 13.41
N PHE A 202 3.62 -7.55 13.05
CA PHE A 202 4.77 -7.77 13.92
C PHE A 202 4.72 -6.96 15.23
N SER A 203 4.01 -5.84 15.24
CA SER A 203 3.88 -4.98 16.41
C SER A 203 2.78 -5.40 17.39
N ILE A 204 1.78 -6.21 16.98
CA ILE A 204 0.66 -6.59 17.84
C ILE A 204 1.12 -7.33 19.12
N PRO A 205 2.00 -8.37 19.05
CA PRO A 205 2.49 -9.02 20.26
C PRO A 205 3.29 -8.07 21.17
N LEU A 206 4.05 -7.16 20.58
CA LEU A 206 4.80 -6.14 21.32
C LEU A 206 3.83 -5.17 22.03
N LEU A 207 2.77 -4.73 21.34
CA LEU A 207 1.75 -3.86 21.92
C LEU A 207 1.03 -4.55 23.08
N LEU A 208 0.59 -5.79 22.91
CA LEU A 208 -0.10 -6.54 23.97
C LEU A 208 0.80 -6.87 25.16
N GLY A 209 2.10 -7.06 24.91
CA GLY A 209 3.10 -7.25 25.97
C GLY A 209 3.29 -6.03 26.87
N THR A 210 2.95 -4.81 26.42
CA THR A 210 3.16 -3.59 27.23
C THR A 210 2.40 -3.63 28.55
N VAL A 211 1.12 -4.02 28.53
CA VAL A 211 0.29 -4.03 29.73
C VAL A 211 0.75 -5.10 30.72
N GLY A 212 1.25 -6.24 30.24
CA GLY A 212 1.77 -7.30 31.11
C GLY A 212 3.18 -7.08 31.65
N SER A 213 4.04 -6.33 30.93
CA SER A 213 5.40 -6.01 31.37
C SER A 213 5.45 -4.82 32.34
N LEU A 214 4.46 -3.93 32.29
CA LEU A 214 4.42 -2.70 33.09
C LEU A 214 4.20 -2.95 34.59
N ASP A 215 3.55 -4.05 34.98
CA ASP A 215 3.49 -4.50 36.37
C ASP A 215 4.89 -4.80 36.97
N ARG A 216 5.93 -4.95 36.13
CA ARG A 216 7.33 -5.14 36.52
C ARG A 216 8.21 -3.91 36.26
N GLY A 217 7.63 -2.73 36.07
CA GLY A 217 8.37 -1.51 35.73
C GLY A 217 8.78 -1.48 34.26
N GLY A 218 7.80 -1.66 33.37
CA GLY A 218 7.98 -1.79 31.92
C GLY A 218 8.96 -0.79 31.33
N SER A 219 9.84 -1.28 30.45
CA SER A 219 10.98 -0.50 29.98
C SER A 219 10.54 0.59 29.01
N TRP A 220 11.03 1.81 29.23
CA TRP A 220 10.92 2.94 28.30
C TRP A 220 11.34 2.55 26.87
N GLU A 221 12.24 1.58 26.75
CA GLU A 221 12.69 0.98 25.48
C GLU A 221 11.52 0.43 24.64
N GLN A 222 10.54 -0.23 25.27
CA GLN A 222 9.38 -0.77 24.56
C GLN A 222 8.51 0.36 24.00
N LEU A 223 8.31 1.44 24.77
CA LEU A 223 7.59 2.62 24.30
C LEU A 223 8.35 3.29 23.15
N VAL A 224 9.66 3.50 23.28
CA VAL A 224 10.49 4.08 22.20
C VAL A 224 10.37 3.25 20.92
N LEU A 225 10.43 1.92 21.01
CA LEU A 225 10.25 1.05 19.86
C LEU A 225 8.85 1.19 19.23
N LEU A 226 7.79 1.27 20.04
CA LEU A 226 6.43 1.50 19.55
C LEU A 226 6.28 2.87 18.89
N LEU A 227 6.92 3.92 19.41
CA LEU A 227 6.94 5.26 18.80
C LEU A 227 7.64 5.25 17.44
N VAL A 228 8.78 4.55 17.33
CA VAL A 228 9.47 4.36 16.04
C VAL A 228 8.59 3.60 15.05
N LEU A 229 7.85 2.58 15.51
CA LEU A 229 6.91 1.83 14.68
C LEU A 229 5.73 2.70 14.22
N VAL A 230 5.18 3.58 15.07
CA VAL A 230 4.14 4.55 14.68
C VAL A 230 4.68 5.45 13.57
N PHE A 231 5.87 6.05 13.75
CA PHE A 231 6.48 6.91 12.74
C PHE A 231 6.69 6.16 11.42
N ALA A 232 7.26 4.95 11.48
CA ALA A 232 7.50 4.12 10.30
C ALA A 232 6.19 3.75 9.60
N MET A 233 5.14 3.35 10.33
CA MET A 233 3.85 3.03 9.75
C MET A 233 3.18 4.26 9.12
N VAL A 234 3.27 5.45 9.72
CA VAL A 234 2.75 6.69 9.09
C VAL A 234 3.49 7.00 7.79
N ALA A 235 4.82 6.80 7.77
CA ALA A 235 5.64 6.98 6.58
C ALA A 235 5.25 6.01 5.45
N MET A 236 4.86 4.77 5.80
CA MET A 236 4.38 3.78 4.83
C MET A 236 2.94 4.07 4.41
N LYS A 237 2.02 4.17 5.38
CA LYS A 237 0.59 4.43 5.18
C LYS A 237 0.01 5.14 6.40
N ILE A 238 -0.40 6.39 6.20
CA ILE A 238 -0.90 7.27 7.27
C ILE A 238 -2.03 6.63 8.07
N SER A 239 -3.02 6.01 7.41
CA SER A 239 -4.17 5.40 8.07
C SER A 239 -3.77 4.34 9.10
N VAL A 240 -2.82 3.46 8.74
CA VAL A 240 -2.30 2.39 9.60
C VAL A 240 -1.52 2.97 10.77
N GLY A 241 -0.62 3.90 10.50
CA GLY A 241 0.19 4.52 11.56
C GLY A 241 -0.62 5.31 12.58
N LEU A 242 -1.65 6.05 12.14
CA LEU A 242 -2.52 6.80 13.04
C LEU A 242 -3.36 5.88 13.94
N LEU A 243 -4.02 4.86 13.38
CA LEU A 243 -4.80 3.91 14.18
C LEU A 243 -3.91 3.12 15.15
N PHE A 244 -2.73 2.69 14.69
CA PHE A 244 -1.77 2.04 15.57
C PHE A 244 -1.27 2.97 16.68
N GLY A 245 -1.03 4.26 16.38
CA GLY A 245 -0.70 5.27 17.38
C GLY A 245 -1.78 5.38 18.46
N ILE A 246 -3.06 5.38 18.08
CA ILE A 246 -4.18 5.38 19.04
C ILE A 246 -4.15 4.13 19.92
N ALA A 247 -3.90 2.96 19.33
CA ALA A 247 -3.76 1.71 20.08
C ALA A 247 -2.58 1.74 21.08
N VAL A 248 -1.43 2.31 20.68
CA VAL A 248 -0.26 2.53 21.56
C VAL A 248 -0.62 3.48 22.70
N GLY A 249 -1.28 4.60 22.40
CA GLY A 249 -1.71 5.56 23.41
C GLY A 249 -2.69 4.96 24.42
N TYR A 250 -3.66 4.17 23.94
CA TYR A 250 -4.58 3.45 24.80
C TYR A 250 -3.87 2.41 25.67
N ALA A 251 -2.96 1.62 25.09
CA ALA A 251 -2.16 0.64 25.85
C ALA A 251 -1.32 1.31 26.94
N TRP A 252 -0.67 2.43 26.61
CA TRP A 252 0.13 3.21 27.56
C TRP A 252 -0.71 3.79 28.69
N PHE A 253 -1.86 4.39 28.36
CA PHE A 253 -2.85 4.86 29.32
C PHE A 253 -3.35 3.73 30.22
N ARG A 254 -3.69 2.58 29.61
CA ARG A 254 -4.25 1.44 30.33
C ARG A 254 -3.28 0.86 31.36
N ALA A 255 -1.99 0.92 31.07
CA ALA A 255 -0.95 0.40 31.94
C ALA A 255 -0.48 1.38 33.02
N ASN A 256 -0.57 2.70 32.78
CA ASN A 256 -0.05 3.73 33.70
C ASN A 256 -1.14 4.55 34.42
N GLY A 257 -2.42 4.33 34.08
CA GLY A 257 -3.57 5.06 34.64
C GLY A 257 -3.51 6.57 34.39
N PHE A 258 -4.18 7.35 35.24
CA PHE A 258 -4.09 8.82 35.23
C PHE A 258 -2.86 9.30 36.02
N SER A 259 -1.68 9.18 35.42
CA SER A 259 -0.41 9.62 36.03
C SER A 259 0.33 10.62 35.14
N GLY A 260 1.30 11.35 35.71
CA GLY A 260 2.18 12.24 34.94
C GLY A 260 2.98 11.51 33.86
N ARG A 261 3.32 10.23 34.09
CA ARG A 261 3.97 9.37 33.07
C ARG A 261 3.06 9.11 31.88
N THR A 262 1.77 8.90 32.12
CA THR A 262 0.77 8.78 31.06
C THR A 262 0.69 10.05 30.24
N PHE A 263 0.59 11.20 30.90
CA PHE A 263 0.53 12.51 30.23
C PHE A 263 1.74 12.73 29.31
N TRP A 264 2.96 12.57 29.83
CA TRP A 264 4.18 12.77 29.03
C TRP A 264 4.33 11.75 27.90
N GLY A 265 4.01 10.47 28.15
CA GLY A 265 4.05 9.45 27.10
C GLY A 265 3.07 9.73 25.96
N LEU A 266 1.84 10.16 26.29
CA LEU A 266 0.84 10.58 25.30
C LEU A 266 1.25 11.85 24.57
N ALA A 267 1.87 12.82 25.25
CA ALA A 267 2.37 14.04 24.63
C ALA A 267 3.49 13.73 23.62
N VAL A 268 4.47 12.87 23.98
CA VAL A 268 5.53 12.43 23.07
C VAL A 268 4.94 11.68 21.87
N LEU A 269 3.99 10.76 22.10
CA LEU A 269 3.30 10.05 21.04
C LEU A 269 2.57 11.02 20.08
N ALA A 270 1.87 12.02 20.62
CA ALA A 270 1.19 13.03 19.82
C ALA A 270 2.18 13.84 18.98
N VAL A 271 3.31 14.27 19.57
CA VAL A 271 4.38 14.98 18.83
C VAL A 271 4.94 14.10 17.71
N VAL A 272 5.28 12.83 17.98
CA VAL A 272 5.77 11.90 16.96
C VAL A 272 4.76 11.71 15.83
N GLY A 273 3.48 11.51 16.18
CA GLY A 273 2.38 11.37 15.23
C GLY A 273 2.19 12.62 14.37
N LEU A 274 2.20 13.82 14.98
CA LEU A 274 2.07 15.10 14.28
C LEU A 274 3.26 15.39 13.37
N VAL A 275 4.47 15.09 13.82
CA VAL A 275 5.69 15.25 13.01
C VAL A 275 5.64 14.29 11.81
N ALA A 276 5.35 13.01 12.04
CA ALA A 276 5.21 12.04 10.96
C ALA A 276 4.11 12.46 9.97
N PHE A 277 2.94 12.87 10.48
CA PHE A 277 1.85 13.36 9.66
C PHE A 277 2.26 14.62 8.88
N TYR A 278 2.96 15.58 9.48
CA TYR A 278 3.42 16.78 8.79
C TYR A 278 4.34 16.46 7.60
N PHE A 279 5.26 15.51 7.77
CA PHE A 279 6.20 15.11 6.72
C PHE A 279 5.56 14.27 5.62
N PHE A 280 4.64 13.36 5.97
CA PHE A 280 4.12 12.36 5.05
C PHE A 280 2.69 12.62 4.59
N ASN A 281 1.97 13.56 5.20
CA ASN A 281 0.62 13.91 4.77
C ASN A 281 0.63 14.61 3.41
N TYR A 282 -0.31 14.18 2.59
CA TYR A 282 -0.58 14.73 1.28
C TYR A 282 -1.08 16.16 1.41
N GLN A 283 -0.31 17.14 0.91
CA GLN A 283 -0.62 18.56 1.02
C GLN A 283 -1.68 18.98 -0.03
N SER A 284 -2.87 18.39 0.03
CA SER A 284 -4.05 18.77 -0.76
C SER A 284 -4.70 20.09 -0.27
N ARG A 285 -3.93 21.01 0.31
CA ARG A 285 -4.48 22.25 0.93
C ARG A 285 -5.31 23.07 -0.06
N GLN A 286 -5.09 22.95 -1.36
CA GLN A 286 -5.87 23.67 -2.37
C GLN A 286 -7.25 23.06 -2.66
N ASN A 287 -7.52 21.79 -2.33
CA ASN A 287 -8.82 21.15 -2.60
C ASN A 287 -9.70 20.97 -1.36
N ILE A 288 -9.15 21.01 -0.15
CA ILE A 288 -9.95 20.97 1.09
C ILE A 288 -10.82 22.23 1.24
N GLY A 289 -10.46 23.34 0.56
CA GLY A 289 -11.26 24.56 0.50
C GLY A 289 -12.46 24.50 -0.46
N ARG A 290 -12.60 23.47 -1.31
CA ARG A 290 -13.83 23.26 -2.08
C ARG A 290 -14.85 22.59 -1.18
N GLU A 291 -15.70 23.42 -0.58
CA GLU A 291 -16.91 23.14 0.21
C GLU A 291 -17.16 21.65 0.50
N PHE A 292 -16.56 21.15 1.57
CA PHE A 292 -17.02 19.93 2.23
C PHE A 292 -18.39 20.24 2.85
N LYS A 293 -19.45 20.23 2.04
CA LYS A 293 -20.82 20.52 2.51
C LYS A 293 -21.19 19.42 3.50
N ALA A 294 -21.35 19.79 4.77
CA ALA A 294 -21.64 18.85 5.85
C ALA A 294 -22.89 17.99 5.57
N GLU A 295 -23.83 18.53 4.79
CA GLU A 295 -25.06 17.87 4.34
C GLU A 295 -24.82 16.63 3.44
N GLN A 296 -23.61 16.45 2.89
CA GLN A 296 -23.26 15.30 2.05
C GLN A 296 -22.66 14.12 2.85
N LEU A 297 -22.30 14.29 4.13
CA LEU A 297 -21.57 13.27 4.89
C LEU A 297 -22.36 11.96 5.11
N SER A 298 -23.64 12.06 5.51
CA SER A 298 -24.42 10.87 5.89
C SER A 298 -24.85 10.04 4.69
N VAL A 299 -25.06 10.68 3.54
CA VAL A 299 -25.61 10.02 2.34
C VAL A 299 -24.49 9.39 1.50
N TYR A 300 -23.27 9.95 1.50
CA TYR A 300 -22.17 9.45 0.68
C TYR A 300 -21.64 8.09 1.13
N PHE A 301 -21.56 7.81 2.43
CA PHE A 301 -21.15 6.48 2.91
C PHE A 301 -22.11 5.41 2.35
N PHE A 302 -23.42 5.64 2.40
CA PHE A 302 -24.38 4.68 1.88
C PHE A 302 -24.45 4.66 0.35
N GLN A 303 -24.35 5.80 -0.34
CA GLN A 303 -24.46 5.87 -1.81
C GLN A 303 -23.20 5.40 -2.54
N TYR A 304 -22.02 5.87 -2.15
CA TYR A 304 -20.76 5.57 -2.85
C TYR A 304 -20.30 4.13 -2.62
N TYR A 305 -20.57 3.57 -1.44
CA TYR A 305 -20.07 2.25 -1.09
C TYR A 305 -20.91 1.11 -1.60
N ARG A 306 -21.95 1.26 -2.44
CA ARG A 306 -22.87 0.16 -2.80
C ARG A 306 -22.18 -1.18 -3.12
N ASP A 307 -21.11 -1.18 -3.91
CA ASP A 307 -20.27 -2.36 -4.18
C ASP A 307 -19.25 -2.68 -3.08
N LEU A 308 -18.67 -1.65 -2.46
CA LEU A 308 -17.77 -1.77 -1.32
C LEU A 308 -18.50 -2.20 -0.03
N ARG A 309 -19.84 -2.18 0.06
CA ARG A 309 -20.62 -2.50 1.28
C ARG A 309 -20.25 -3.89 1.74
N LEU A 310 -20.22 -4.83 0.79
CA LEU A 310 -19.92 -6.21 1.07
C LEU A 310 -18.47 -6.36 1.58
N THR A 311 -17.48 -5.77 0.90
CA THR A 311 -16.06 -5.83 1.32
C THR A 311 -15.79 -5.12 2.65
N ALA A 312 -16.49 -4.02 2.90
CA ALA A 312 -16.50 -3.30 4.17
C ALA A 312 -17.06 -4.18 5.30
N PHE A 313 -18.15 -4.92 5.07
CA PHE A 313 -18.69 -5.87 6.05
C PHE A 313 -17.72 -7.01 6.38
N VAL A 314 -16.96 -7.51 5.39
CA VAL A 314 -15.91 -8.51 5.64
C VAL A 314 -14.88 -8.01 6.65
N SER A 315 -14.60 -6.71 6.66
CA SER A 315 -13.66 -6.11 7.60
C SER A 315 -14.13 -6.16 9.05
N PHE A 316 -15.43 -6.32 9.30
CA PHE A 316 -16.00 -6.49 10.64
C PHE A 316 -16.10 -7.95 11.09
N ILE A 317 -16.04 -8.93 10.17
CA ILE A 317 -16.18 -10.36 10.53
C ILE A 317 -15.12 -10.77 11.55
N SER A 318 -13.85 -10.43 11.30
CA SER A 318 -12.75 -10.87 12.19
C SER A 318 -12.83 -10.22 13.58
N PRO A 319 -13.04 -8.89 13.72
CA PRO A 319 -13.30 -8.27 15.02
C PRO A 319 -14.51 -8.86 15.75
N LEU A 320 -15.65 -9.05 15.06
CA LEU A 320 -16.86 -9.59 15.67
C LEU A 320 -16.67 -11.02 16.17
N VAL A 321 -16.05 -11.89 15.35
CA VAL A 321 -15.73 -13.27 15.76
C VAL A 321 -14.83 -13.25 17.00
N PHE A 322 -13.77 -12.44 17.02
CA PHE A 322 -12.90 -12.33 18.18
C PHE A 322 -13.65 -11.86 19.43
N LEU A 323 -14.44 -10.79 19.32
CA LEU A 323 -15.20 -10.23 20.44
C LEU A 323 -16.22 -11.23 20.98
N CYS A 324 -16.93 -11.95 20.11
CA CYS A 324 -17.85 -13.02 20.50
C CYS A 324 -17.12 -14.17 21.21
N SER A 325 -15.97 -14.61 20.69
CA SER A 325 -15.16 -15.65 21.32
C SER A 325 -14.61 -15.21 22.68
N ALA A 326 -14.13 -13.98 22.80
CA ALA A 326 -13.65 -13.41 24.07
C ALA A 326 -14.80 -13.28 25.09
N ALA A 327 -15.96 -12.79 24.65
CA ALA A 327 -17.15 -12.67 25.50
C ALA A 327 -17.64 -14.03 26.03
N SER A 328 -17.63 -15.06 25.17
CA SER A 328 -17.97 -16.43 25.53
C SER A 328 -16.96 -17.03 26.52
N ARG A 329 -15.65 -16.96 26.21
CA ARG A 329 -14.57 -17.55 27.03
C ARG A 329 -14.49 -16.95 28.43
N HIS A 330 -14.63 -15.63 28.53
CA HIS A 330 -14.53 -14.91 29.80
C HIS A 330 -15.88 -14.71 30.50
N ARG A 331 -16.97 -15.26 29.93
CA ARG A 331 -18.34 -15.12 30.44
C ARG A 331 -18.73 -13.66 30.71
N LEU A 332 -18.38 -12.77 29.78
CA LEU A 332 -18.55 -11.32 29.90
C LEU A 332 -20.03 -10.88 29.88
N TYR A 333 -20.95 -11.78 29.54
CA TYR A 333 -22.39 -11.55 29.62
C TYR A 333 -22.90 -11.30 31.05
N ARG A 334 -22.08 -11.55 32.09
CA ARG A 334 -22.35 -11.16 33.47
C ARG A 334 -21.53 -9.93 33.84
N PHE A 335 -22.20 -8.85 34.27
CA PHE A 335 -21.56 -7.58 34.62
C PHE A 335 -20.42 -7.72 35.64
N LYS A 336 -20.59 -8.55 36.67
CA LYS A 336 -19.54 -8.84 37.66
C LYS A 336 -18.27 -9.42 37.02
N ASN A 337 -18.43 -10.40 36.12
CA ASN A 337 -17.31 -11.00 35.40
C ASN A 337 -16.62 -10.00 34.48
N LEU A 338 -17.37 -9.09 33.86
CA LEU A 338 -16.80 -8.04 33.03
C LEU A 338 -15.87 -7.14 33.87
N ILE A 339 -16.35 -6.62 34.99
CA ILE A 339 -15.53 -5.77 35.89
C ILE A 339 -14.30 -6.54 36.38
N ASP A 340 -14.47 -7.79 36.82
CA ASP A 340 -13.36 -8.60 37.34
C ASP A 340 -12.31 -8.88 36.26
N ASN A 341 -12.73 -9.18 35.02
CA ASN A 341 -11.80 -9.42 33.92
C ASN A 341 -11.12 -8.13 33.44
N ILE A 342 -11.81 -6.98 33.45
CA ILE A 342 -11.20 -5.67 33.18
C ILE A 342 -10.11 -5.41 34.22
N ARG A 343 -10.42 -5.53 35.53
CA ARG A 343 -9.45 -5.32 36.62
C ARG A 343 -8.23 -6.23 36.51
N ARG A 344 -8.42 -7.46 36.02
CA ARG A 344 -7.34 -8.46 35.84
C ARG A 344 -6.64 -8.38 34.48
N ASN A 345 -6.94 -7.37 33.65
CA ASN A 345 -6.39 -7.20 32.30
C ASN A 345 -6.67 -8.39 31.34
N HIS A 346 -7.61 -9.27 31.66
CA HIS A 346 -7.93 -10.45 30.84
C HIS A 346 -8.63 -10.10 29.53
N VAL A 347 -9.25 -8.92 29.45
CA VAL A 347 -10.00 -8.44 28.27
C VAL A 347 -9.28 -7.34 27.50
N PHE A 348 -8.02 -7.04 27.83
CA PHE A 348 -7.29 -5.93 27.21
C PHE A 348 -7.19 -6.06 25.67
N SER A 349 -6.99 -7.27 25.16
CA SER A 349 -6.99 -7.51 23.70
C SER A 349 -8.37 -7.26 23.07
N ALA A 350 -9.47 -7.57 23.77
CA ALA A 350 -10.82 -7.27 23.31
C ALA A 350 -11.12 -5.76 23.35
N GLU A 351 -10.66 -5.05 24.37
CA GLU A 351 -10.72 -3.59 24.45
C GLU A 351 -10.01 -2.94 23.25
N LEU A 352 -8.79 -3.40 22.92
CA LEU A 352 -8.05 -2.91 21.76
C LEU A 352 -8.72 -3.23 20.43
N VAL A 353 -9.25 -4.44 20.24
CA VAL A 353 -9.98 -4.78 19.00
C VAL A 353 -11.23 -3.91 18.84
N LEU A 354 -11.97 -3.68 19.93
CA LEU A 354 -13.13 -2.78 19.92
C LEU A 354 -12.71 -1.35 19.58
N LEU A 355 -11.67 -0.83 20.23
CA LEU A 355 -11.12 0.51 19.96
C LEU A 355 -10.71 0.64 18.49
N MET A 356 -9.92 -0.31 17.98
CA MET A 356 -9.47 -0.30 16.59
C MET A 356 -10.65 -0.34 15.61
N THR A 357 -11.69 -1.12 15.92
CA THR A 357 -12.90 -1.21 15.08
C THR A 357 -13.68 0.11 15.06
N LEU A 358 -13.86 0.75 16.21
CA LEU A 358 -14.57 2.03 16.30
C LEU A 358 -13.78 3.13 15.59
N MET A 359 -12.47 3.21 15.88
CA MET A 359 -11.59 4.24 15.33
C MET A 359 -11.29 4.04 13.85
N SER A 360 -11.35 2.81 13.32
CA SER A 360 -11.27 2.56 11.88
C SER A 360 -12.55 2.93 11.15
N THR A 361 -13.70 2.73 11.80
CA THR A 361 -15.01 3.01 11.21
C THR A 361 -15.25 4.51 11.11
N PHE A 362 -14.84 5.30 12.11
CA PHE A 362 -15.12 6.73 12.13
C PHE A 362 -14.58 7.50 10.90
N PRO A 363 -13.29 7.38 10.49
CA PRO A 363 -12.82 7.98 9.25
C PRO A 363 -13.51 7.43 8.01
N SER A 364 -13.89 6.14 7.99
CA SER A 364 -14.60 5.56 6.86
C SER A 364 -16.01 6.14 6.67
N LEU A 365 -16.66 6.56 7.77
CA LEU A 365 -17.96 7.23 7.73
C LEU A 365 -17.85 8.71 7.30
N ILE A 366 -16.72 9.34 7.58
CA ILE A 366 -16.51 10.78 7.33
C ILE A 366 -15.89 11.03 5.95
N LEU A 367 -14.95 10.19 5.54
CA LEU A 367 -14.22 10.33 4.29
C LEU A 367 -15.07 9.76 3.14
N SER A 368 -15.46 10.61 2.21
CA SER A 368 -16.22 10.25 1.01
C SER A 368 -15.37 9.59 -0.09
N THR A 369 -14.12 9.24 0.20
CA THR A 369 -13.18 8.70 -0.78
C THR A 369 -12.98 7.20 -0.60
N SER A 370 -12.50 6.54 -1.66
CA SER A 370 -12.02 5.15 -1.62
C SER A 370 -11.02 4.87 -0.49
N ASP A 371 -10.41 5.90 0.08
CA ASP A 371 -9.43 5.77 1.16
C ASP A 371 -10.05 5.36 2.50
N GLY A 372 -11.35 5.63 2.72
CA GLY A 372 -12.06 5.21 3.92
C GLY A 372 -12.06 3.69 4.11
N TYR A 373 -12.00 2.94 2.99
CA TYR A 373 -11.91 1.48 3.02
C TYR A 373 -10.58 1.00 3.61
N TYR A 374 -9.46 1.68 3.35
CA TYR A 374 -8.18 1.33 3.98
C TYR A 374 -8.21 1.54 5.49
N PHE A 375 -9.00 2.49 6.01
CA PHE A 375 -9.15 2.63 7.45
C PHE A 375 -9.87 1.42 8.03
N GLN A 376 -11.06 1.11 7.50
CA GLN A 376 -11.92 0.05 7.99
C GLN A 376 -11.25 -1.33 7.99
N ASN A 377 -10.48 -1.62 6.95
CA ASN A 377 -9.83 -2.93 6.79
C ASN A 377 -8.70 -3.17 7.82
N ILE A 378 -8.18 -2.13 8.48
CA ILE A 378 -7.11 -2.27 9.49
C ILE A 378 -7.60 -3.06 10.70
N ALA A 379 -8.84 -2.84 11.15
CA ALA A 379 -9.41 -3.57 12.27
C ALA A 379 -9.47 -5.09 11.99
N GLN A 380 -9.74 -5.47 10.73
CA GLN A 380 -9.68 -6.86 10.29
C GLN A 380 -8.28 -7.44 10.51
N TRP A 381 -7.26 -6.81 9.94
CA TRP A 381 -5.87 -7.28 10.04
C TRP A 381 -5.32 -7.27 11.46
N PHE A 382 -5.77 -6.32 12.29
CA PHE A 382 -5.45 -6.30 13.71
C PHE A 382 -6.08 -7.47 14.47
N ALA A 383 -7.34 -7.81 14.17
CA ALA A 383 -8.08 -8.88 14.84
C ALA A 383 -7.70 -10.29 14.37
N LEU A 384 -7.32 -10.47 13.10
CA LEU A 384 -6.99 -11.79 12.53
C LEU A 384 -6.03 -12.63 13.39
N PRO A 385 -4.83 -12.16 13.78
CA PRO A 385 -3.92 -12.97 14.59
C PRO A 385 -4.49 -13.34 15.96
N LEU A 386 -5.39 -12.51 16.50
CA LEU A 386 -6.07 -12.75 17.78
C LEU A 386 -7.19 -13.78 17.66
N VAL A 387 -7.98 -13.72 16.57
CA VAL A 387 -8.97 -14.75 16.22
C VAL A 387 -8.29 -16.11 16.14
N PHE A 388 -7.22 -16.21 15.35
CA PHE A 388 -6.50 -17.47 15.18
C PHE A 388 -5.85 -17.93 16.49
N ALA A 389 -5.32 -17.02 17.30
CA ALA A 389 -4.75 -17.37 18.60
C ALA A 389 -5.79 -17.95 19.57
N VAL A 390 -7.03 -17.47 19.54
CA VAL A 390 -8.12 -18.02 20.36
C VAL A 390 -8.63 -19.36 19.83
N MET A 391 -8.61 -19.54 18.49
CA MET A 391 -9.00 -20.79 17.82
C MET A 391 -8.07 -21.96 18.13
N VAL A 392 -6.83 -21.71 18.56
CA VAL A 392 -5.89 -22.75 18.99
C VAL A 392 -6.52 -23.52 20.15
N PRO A 393 -6.94 -24.79 19.97
CA PRO A 393 -7.55 -25.57 21.02
C PRO A 393 -6.56 -25.69 22.18
N GLY A 394 -7.01 -25.35 23.39
CA GLY A 394 -6.25 -25.64 24.60
C GLY A 394 -5.99 -27.15 24.71
N ARG A 395 -5.05 -27.57 25.56
CA ARG A 395 -4.69 -28.99 25.76
C ARG A 395 -5.90 -29.91 26.00
N GLU A 396 -7.00 -29.36 26.52
CA GLU A 396 -8.24 -30.08 26.83
C GLU A 396 -9.18 -30.33 25.62
N ALA A 397 -9.04 -29.60 24.51
CA ALA A 397 -9.98 -29.64 23.38
C ALA A 397 -9.55 -30.55 22.21
N ARG A 398 -8.62 -31.49 22.44
CA ARG A 398 -7.95 -32.35 21.42
C ARG A 398 -8.84 -33.30 20.58
N ARG A 399 -10.18 -33.32 20.75
CA ARG A 399 -11.05 -34.33 20.09
C ARG A 399 -11.79 -33.88 18.82
N GLY A 400 -11.66 -32.64 18.37
CA GLY A 400 -12.29 -32.15 17.12
C GLY A 400 -11.28 -31.67 16.07
N TRP A 401 -11.53 -31.95 14.78
CA TRP A 401 -10.69 -31.49 13.67
C TRP A 401 -10.87 -29.99 13.35
N MET A 402 -11.99 -29.38 13.75
CA MET A 402 -12.28 -27.95 13.61
C MET A 402 -12.73 -27.33 14.93
N SER A 403 -12.24 -26.13 15.25
CA SER A 403 -12.74 -25.33 16.37
C SER A 403 -14.14 -24.78 16.04
N ARG A 404 -14.99 -24.58 17.06
CA ARG A 404 -16.34 -24.01 16.88
C ARG A 404 -16.27 -22.62 16.25
N GLU A 405 -15.23 -21.89 16.58
CA GLU A 405 -14.90 -20.57 16.08
C GLU A 405 -14.60 -20.58 14.58
N LEU A 406 -13.85 -21.58 14.09
CA LEU A 406 -13.59 -21.72 12.64
C LEU A 406 -14.88 -22.05 11.90
N VAL A 407 -15.73 -22.93 12.45
CA VAL A 407 -17.05 -23.22 11.89
C VAL A 407 -17.90 -21.96 11.82
N LEU A 408 -17.94 -21.16 12.90
CA LEU A 408 -18.66 -19.89 12.92
C LEU A 408 -18.12 -18.91 11.88
N PHE A 409 -16.79 -18.78 11.79
CA PHE A 409 -16.15 -17.91 10.81
C PHE A 409 -16.53 -18.32 9.38
N LEU A 410 -16.40 -19.61 9.06
CA LEU A 410 -16.74 -20.15 7.75
C LEU A 410 -18.23 -20.04 7.45
N ALA A 411 -19.10 -20.22 8.44
CA ALA A 411 -20.54 -20.03 8.28
C ALA A 411 -20.88 -18.57 7.96
N VAL A 412 -20.31 -17.61 8.69
CA VAL A 412 -20.51 -16.18 8.41
C VAL A 412 -19.99 -15.81 7.02
N LEU A 413 -18.82 -16.32 6.64
CA LEU A 413 -18.25 -16.09 5.32
C LEU A 413 -19.08 -16.74 4.20
N LEU A 414 -19.60 -17.95 4.41
CA LEU A 414 -20.46 -18.63 3.46
C LEU A 414 -21.79 -17.90 3.28
N ILE A 415 -22.44 -17.48 4.37
CA ILE A 415 -23.64 -16.63 4.33
C ILE A 415 -23.35 -15.38 3.50
N PHE A 416 -22.19 -14.75 3.73
CA PHE A 416 -21.77 -13.59 2.98
C PHE A 416 -21.58 -13.88 1.47
N ILE A 417 -20.93 -15.00 1.11
CA ILE A 417 -20.77 -15.45 -0.29
C ILE A 417 -22.14 -15.67 -0.94
N ILE A 418 -23.05 -16.34 -0.25
CA ILE A 418 -24.41 -16.61 -0.73
C ILE A 418 -25.15 -15.28 -0.92
N CYS A 419 -25.14 -14.38 0.07
CA CYS A 419 -25.75 -13.05 -0.04
C CYS A 419 -25.18 -12.26 -1.22
N LYS A 420 -23.86 -12.29 -1.44
CA LYS A 420 -23.22 -11.63 -2.58
C LYS A 420 -23.68 -12.21 -3.92
N GLY A 421 -23.76 -13.53 -4.03
CA GLY A 421 -24.25 -14.21 -5.23
C GLY A 421 -25.73 -13.91 -5.53
N TRP A 422 -26.55 -13.81 -4.48
CA TRP A 422 -27.98 -13.50 -4.59
C TRP A 422 -28.28 -12.05 -4.96
N VAL A 423 -27.43 -11.10 -4.54
CA VAL A 423 -27.58 -9.69 -4.94
C VAL A 423 -27.40 -9.52 -6.46
N GLY A 424 -26.75 -10.47 -7.15
CA GLY A 424 -26.71 -10.57 -8.61
C GLY A 424 -26.01 -9.40 -9.32
N PRO A 425 -25.23 -9.66 -10.39
CA PRO A 425 -24.68 -8.57 -11.20
C PRO A 425 -25.77 -7.65 -11.80
N GLY A 426 -26.97 -8.19 -12.07
CA GLY A 426 -28.09 -7.42 -12.65
C GLY A 426 -28.75 -6.41 -11.71
N TRP A 427 -28.66 -6.57 -10.38
CA TRP A 427 -29.22 -5.60 -9.42
C TRP A 427 -28.31 -4.39 -9.20
N LEU A 428 -27.03 -4.51 -9.59
CA LEU A 428 -26.05 -3.42 -9.60
C LEU A 428 -26.17 -2.56 -10.87
N GLU A 429 -26.43 -3.19 -12.01
CA GLU A 429 -26.62 -2.48 -13.28
C GLU A 429 -27.95 -1.71 -13.35
N GLN A 430 -29.02 -2.17 -12.69
CA GLN A 430 -30.34 -1.53 -12.77
C GLN A 430 -30.54 -0.31 -11.87
N THR A 431 -29.56 0.04 -11.05
CA THR A 431 -29.63 1.20 -10.15
C THR A 431 -28.59 2.24 -10.51
N GLU A 432 -28.77 2.85 -11.68
CA GLU A 432 -28.08 4.10 -12.00
C GLU A 432 -28.34 5.14 -10.88
N PRO A 433 -27.30 5.84 -10.39
CA PRO A 433 -27.48 6.85 -9.35
C PRO A 433 -28.30 8.01 -9.90
N LEU A 434 -29.45 8.26 -9.27
CA LEU A 434 -30.18 9.50 -9.37
C LEU A 434 -29.25 10.67 -8.97
N THR A 435 -29.10 11.63 -9.88
CA THR A 435 -28.75 13.05 -9.65
C THR A 435 -27.31 13.47 -9.29
N ILE A 436 -26.26 12.82 -9.80
CA ILE A 436 -24.94 13.50 -9.92
C ILE A 436 -24.57 13.60 -11.41
N ASP A 437 -24.79 14.79 -11.96
CA ASP A 437 -24.37 15.27 -13.29
C ASP A 437 -24.19 14.19 -14.37
N ARG A 438 -25.31 13.86 -15.04
CA ARG A 438 -25.45 12.78 -16.02
C ARG A 438 -24.45 12.83 -17.18
N GLN A 439 -23.86 13.98 -17.50
CA GLN A 439 -22.91 14.07 -18.62
C GLN A 439 -21.48 13.73 -18.20
N ASN A 440 -21.03 14.19 -17.03
CA ASN A 440 -19.69 13.91 -16.54
C ASN A 440 -19.57 12.53 -15.89
N SER A 441 -20.60 12.06 -15.18
CA SER A 441 -20.56 10.76 -14.49
C SER A 441 -20.78 9.57 -15.44
N LYS A 442 -21.51 9.73 -16.56
CA LYS A 442 -21.66 8.67 -17.57
C LYS A 442 -20.40 8.43 -18.38
N LEU A 443 -19.59 9.46 -18.69
CA LEU A 443 -18.23 9.22 -19.20
C LEU A 443 -17.36 8.57 -18.12
N PHE A 444 -17.37 9.11 -16.89
CA PHE A 444 -16.47 8.64 -15.85
C PHE A 444 -16.72 7.18 -15.43
N LEU A 445 -17.97 6.77 -15.18
CA LEU A 445 -18.28 5.41 -14.73
C LEU A 445 -18.23 4.40 -15.88
N LYS A 446 -18.62 4.79 -17.10
CA LYS A 446 -18.52 3.90 -18.26
C LYS A 446 -17.05 3.72 -18.66
N ASP A 447 -16.19 4.72 -18.54
CA ASP A 447 -14.75 4.53 -18.78
C ASP A 447 -14.03 3.85 -17.60
N TYR A 448 -14.50 4.03 -16.35
CA TYR A 448 -13.86 3.41 -15.18
C TYR A 448 -14.26 1.93 -14.99
N PHE A 449 -15.49 1.56 -15.36
CA PHE A 449 -16.01 0.19 -15.24
C PHE A 449 -16.13 -0.56 -16.59
N ALA A 450 -16.31 0.14 -17.71
CA ALA A 450 -16.30 -0.46 -19.06
C ALA A 450 -14.96 -0.30 -19.79
N GLN A 451 -13.90 0.19 -19.11
CA GLN A 451 -12.55 -0.08 -19.59
C GLN A 451 -12.41 -1.60 -19.70
N PRO A 452 -12.23 -2.15 -20.92
CA PRO A 452 -12.06 -3.57 -21.08
C PRO A 452 -10.84 -3.93 -20.25
N ARG A 453 -11.09 -4.63 -19.12
CA ARG A 453 -10.12 -5.26 -18.21
C ARG A 453 -8.71 -4.96 -18.69
N GLU A 454 -8.07 -3.90 -18.16
CA GLU A 454 -6.69 -3.48 -18.49
C GLU A 454 -5.98 -4.66 -19.12
N LEU A 455 -5.89 -4.64 -20.46
CA LEU A 455 -5.58 -5.82 -21.26
C LEU A 455 -4.36 -6.47 -20.63
N TYR A 456 -4.59 -7.59 -19.91
CA TYR A 456 -3.59 -8.23 -19.07
C TYR A 456 -2.29 -8.21 -19.84
N CYS A 457 -1.26 -7.56 -19.31
CA CYS A 457 -0.11 -7.27 -20.15
C CYS A 457 0.45 -8.55 -20.81
N GLY A 458 0.37 -9.70 -20.13
CA GLY A 458 0.63 -11.01 -20.73
C GLY A 458 -0.20 -11.30 -21.99
N ARG A 459 -1.53 -11.16 -21.95
CA ARG A 459 -2.40 -11.34 -23.13
C ARG A 459 -2.19 -10.27 -24.20
N ALA A 460 -1.94 -9.03 -23.78
CA ALA A 460 -1.61 -7.94 -24.71
C ALA A 460 -0.33 -8.29 -25.48
N LEU A 461 0.70 -8.77 -24.77
CA LEU A 461 1.97 -9.22 -25.34
C LEU A 461 1.79 -10.43 -26.26
N GLU A 462 1.02 -11.44 -25.86
CA GLU A 462 0.71 -12.63 -26.69
C GLU A 462 0.00 -12.25 -28.00
N GLY A 463 -0.89 -11.25 -27.97
CA GLY A 463 -1.63 -10.79 -29.15
C GLY A 463 -0.88 -9.78 -30.02
N MET A 464 0.28 -9.28 -29.59
CA MET A 464 1.05 -8.30 -30.36
C MET A 464 2.04 -9.01 -31.30
N THR A 465 1.94 -8.72 -32.59
CA THR A 465 2.97 -9.15 -33.55
C THR A 465 4.27 -8.39 -33.29
N ALA A 466 5.42 -8.99 -33.64
CA ALA A 466 6.72 -8.34 -33.55
C ALA A 466 6.73 -6.94 -34.21
N LYS A 467 6.07 -6.82 -35.36
CA LYS A 467 5.88 -5.54 -36.08
C LYS A 467 5.08 -4.50 -35.28
N ARG A 468 4.05 -4.90 -34.52
CA ARG A 468 3.31 -3.98 -33.64
C ARG A 468 4.14 -3.51 -32.44
N LEU A 469 4.99 -4.38 -31.90
CA LEU A 469 5.93 -4.02 -30.84
C LEU A 469 6.99 -3.03 -31.36
N GLU A 470 7.57 -3.30 -32.53
CA GLU A 470 8.58 -2.43 -33.15
C GLU A 470 8.06 -1.02 -33.42
N ASN A 471 6.79 -0.89 -33.81
CA ASN A 471 6.14 0.39 -34.14
C ASN A 471 5.37 1.02 -32.97
N ASN A 472 5.56 0.52 -31.74
CA ASN A 472 4.87 1.10 -30.57
C ASN A 472 5.52 2.45 -30.19
N PRO A 473 4.74 3.55 -30.13
CA PRO A 473 5.27 4.88 -29.85
C PRO A 473 6.08 4.98 -28.55
N GLY A 474 5.71 4.22 -27.51
CA GLY A 474 6.43 4.27 -26.25
C GLY A 474 7.78 3.54 -26.29
N LEU A 475 7.89 2.44 -27.04
CA LEU A 475 9.17 1.78 -27.30
C LEU A 475 10.09 2.66 -28.15
N GLU A 476 9.55 3.29 -29.19
CA GLU A 476 10.24 4.29 -30.02
C GLU A 476 10.78 5.44 -29.16
N ALA A 477 9.91 6.07 -28.35
CA ALA A 477 10.29 7.14 -27.43
C ALA A 477 11.39 6.70 -26.46
N ARG A 478 11.25 5.52 -25.83
CA ARG A 478 12.27 4.97 -24.92
C ARG A 478 13.61 4.77 -25.63
N ARG A 479 13.61 4.22 -26.86
CA ARG A 479 14.82 3.97 -27.66
C ARG A 479 15.50 5.29 -28.03
N LEU A 480 14.72 6.21 -28.58
CA LEU A 480 15.17 7.51 -29.07
C LEU A 480 15.75 8.36 -27.95
N ILE A 481 15.04 8.53 -26.83
CA ILE A 481 15.53 9.31 -25.68
C ILE A 481 16.82 8.70 -25.11
N ARG A 482 16.92 7.36 -25.01
CA ARG A 482 18.17 6.70 -24.56
C ARG A 482 19.32 6.89 -25.52
N ALA A 483 19.04 6.93 -26.82
CA ALA A 483 20.05 7.11 -27.87
C ALA A 483 20.61 8.53 -27.86
N LEU A 484 19.73 9.54 -27.70
CA LEU A 484 20.09 10.96 -27.66
C LEU A 484 20.72 11.36 -26.31
N VAL A 485 20.28 10.79 -25.19
CA VAL A 485 20.77 11.12 -23.84
C VAL A 485 21.57 9.95 -23.24
N ARG A 486 22.78 9.75 -23.78
CA ARG A 486 23.72 8.72 -23.30
C ARG A 486 24.39 9.12 -21.99
N LYS A 487 24.84 10.37 -21.90
CA LYS A 487 25.51 10.97 -20.73
C LYS A 487 24.60 12.00 -20.07
N ASP A 488 24.91 12.37 -18.83
CA ASP A 488 24.25 13.48 -18.11
C ASP A 488 22.73 13.41 -17.93
N ARG A 489 22.12 12.21 -17.92
CA ARG A 489 20.67 12.05 -17.67
C ARG A 489 20.12 12.77 -16.43
N ARG A 490 20.96 13.01 -15.42
CA ARG A 490 20.59 13.75 -14.20
C ARG A 490 20.59 15.28 -14.38
N LYS A 491 21.10 15.80 -15.50
CA LYS A 491 21.16 17.22 -15.84
C LYS A 491 20.30 17.57 -17.05
N THR A 492 19.59 16.57 -17.62
CA THR A 492 18.74 16.72 -18.80
C THR A 492 17.27 16.55 -18.44
N LEU A 493 16.44 17.50 -18.84
CA LEU A 493 14.99 17.36 -18.86
C LEU A 493 14.51 16.90 -20.24
N VAL A 494 13.35 16.27 -20.30
CA VAL A 494 12.67 15.94 -21.56
C VAL A 494 11.46 16.86 -21.73
N PHE A 495 11.43 17.62 -22.82
CA PHE A 495 10.27 18.38 -23.26
C PHE A 495 9.63 17.68 -24.45
N VAL A 496 8.30 17.51 -24.43
CA VAL A 496 7.55 16.95 -25.54
C VAL A 496 6.54 17.99 -26.00
N PRO A 497 6.65 18.54 -27.22
CA PRO A 497 5.73 19.57 -27.70
C PRO A 497 4.31 19.01 -27.91
N PRO A 498 3.28 19.86 -27.95
CA PRO A 498 1.91 19.44 -28.21
C PRO A 498 1.73 18.73 -29.56
N SER A 499 2.54 19.11 -30.55
CA SER A 499 2.53 18.55 -31.90
C SER A 499 2.90 17.06 -31.95
N ASN A 500 3.66 16.54 -30.96
CA ASN A 500 4.00 15.12 -30.87
C ASN A 500 2.84 14.30 -30.28
N THR A 501 1.74 14.23 -31.04
CA THR A 501 0.51 13.55 -30.64
C THR A 501 0.70 12.03 -30.48
N ARG A 502 1.70 11.43 -31.14
CA ARG A 502 2.05 10.00 -30.97
C ARG A 502 2.54 9.73 -29.55
N PHE A 503 3.40 10.59 -29.00
CA PHE A 503 3.84 10.48 -27.61
C PHE A 503 2.67 10.62 -26.63
N TRP A 504 1.83 11.65 -26.83
CA TRP A 504 0.69 11.91 -25.93
C TRP A 504 -0.41 10.84 -25.98
N LYS A 505 -0.33 9.91 -26.93
CA LYS A 505 -1.21 8.74 -27.08
C LYS A 505 -0.53 7.40 -26.78
N ILE A 506 0.66 7.40 -26.14
CA ILE A 506 1.36 6.16 -25.78
C ILE A 506 0.51 5.24 -24.91
N SER A 507 -0.22 5.80 -23.95
CA SER A 507 -1.15 5.06 -23.10
C SER A 507 -2.59 5.33 -23.52
N GLY A 508 -3.45 4.32 -23.36
CA GLY A 508 -4.90 4.51 -23.50
C GLY A 508 -5.48 5.47 -22.45
N ARG A 509 -4.69 5.79 -21.42
CA ARG A 509 -5.01 6.73 -20.37
C ARG A 509 -4.14 7.98 -20.50
N CYS A 510 -4.73 9.09 -20.95
CA CYS A 510 -4.00 10.35 -21.13
C CYS A 510 -3.41 10.87 -19.80
N ASP A 511 -4.04 10.55 -18.67
CA ASP A 511 -3.56 10.86 -17.33
C ASP A 511 -2.39 9.97 -16.88
N ALA A 512 -2.03 8.91 -17.58
CA ALA A 512 -0.82 8.12 -17.26
C ALA A 512 0.45 8.65 -17.94
N VAL A 513 0.29 9.30 -19.10
CA VAL A 513 1.41 9.72 -19.97
C VAL A 513 2.41 10.66 -19.30
N PRO A 514 2.03 11.63 -18.44
CA PRO A 514 2.99 12.50 -17.75
C PRO A 514 4.04 11.74 -16.92
N PHE A 515 3.70 10.55 -16.45
CA PHE A 515 4.60 9.72 -15.64
C PHE A 515 5.43 8.74 -16.48
N PHE A 516 5.22 8.66 -17.80
CA PHE A 516 5.90 7.72 -18.69
C PHE A 516 7.42 7.91 -18.66
N VAL A 517 7.92 9.13 -18.94
CA VAL A 517 9.37 9.40 -18.96
C VAL A 517 9.99 9.23 -17.56
N PRO A 518 9.41 9.78 -16.48
CA PRO A 518 9.91 9.54 -15.12
C PRO A 518 9.96 8.07 -14.73
N SER A 519 8.96 7.28 -15.09
CA SER A 519 8.87 5.85 -14.75
C SER A 519 9.79 4.97 -15.61
N VAL A 520 9.77 5.15 -16.94
CA VAL A 520 10.45 4.26 -17.90
C VAL A 520 11.94 4.59 -18.06
N LEU A 521 12.30 5.86 -17.95
CA LEU A 521 13.65 6.35 -18.21
C LEU A 521 14.35 6.88 -16.96
N GLY A 522 13.60 7.17 -15.90
CA GLY A 522 14.14 7.78 -14.69
C GLY A 522 14.66 9.19 -14.92
N MET A 523 14.03 9.92 -15.84
CA MET A 523 14.35 11.30 -16.21
C MET A 523 13.16 12.20 -15.87
N ALA A 524 13.43 13.42 -15.42
CA ALA A 524 12.37 14.40 -15.24
C ALA A 524 12.00 15.06 -16.58
N MET A 525 10.75 15.48 -16.69
CA MET A 525 10.21 16.21 -17.82
C MET A 525 10.20 17.71 -17.54
N LEU A 526 10.05 18.51 -18.59
CA LEU A 526 9.76 19.93 -18.55
C LEU A 526 8.39 20.15 -19.20
N LYS A 527 7.49 20.87 -18.53
CA LYS A 527 6.10 21.04 -19.00
C LYS A 527 5.42 19.69 -19.36
N GLY A 528 5.60 18.68 -18.49
CA GLY A 528 5.23 17.29 -18.79
C GLY A 528 3.76 16.94 -18.58
N LEU A 529 2.87 17.89 -18.24
CA LEU A 529 1.44 17.65 -18.32
C LEU A 529 0.98 17.66 -19.79
N PRO A 530 -0.07 16.90 -20.16
CA PRO A 530 -0.59 16.88 -21.52
C PRO A 530 -1.02 18.29 -21.97
N PRO A 531 -1.10 18.60 -23.27
CA PRO A 531 -1.57 19.90 -23.73
C PRO A 531 -2.94 20.25 -23.14
N GLU A 532 -3.17 21.53 -22.84
CA GLU A 532 -4.42 21.97 -22.20
C GLU A 532 -5.65 21.58 -23.03
N GLY A 533 -6.71 21.11 -22.37
CA GLY A 533 -7.94 20.64 -23.03
C GLY A 533 -7.88 19.26 -23.67
N THR A 534 -6.71 18.61 -23.77
CA THR A 534 -6.59 17.27 -24.37
C THR A 534 -6.86 16.12 -23.40
N CYS A 535 -6.78 16.38 -22.09
CA CYS A 535 -6.95 15.36 -21.05
C CYS A 535 -7.58 15.95 -19.79
N ALA A 536 -8.59 15.25 -19.24
CA ALA A 536 -9.19 15.60 -17.96
C ALA A 536 -8.35 15.03 -16.80
N LEU A 537 -7.45 15.84 -16.25
CA LEU A 537 -6.64 15.44 -15.10
C LEU A 537 -7.43 15.50 -13.79
N ILE A 538 -7.34 14.43 -13.00
CA ILE A 538 -7.90 14.40 -11.65
C ILE A 538 -6.90 15.05 -10.69
N TYR A 539 -6.88 16.39 -10.62
CA TYR A 539 -5.86 17.17 -9.92
C TYR A 539 -5.63 16.79 -8.44
N TYR A 540 -6.66 16.30 -7.75
CA TYR A 540 -6.55 15.89 -6.35
C TYR A 540 -5.89 14.53 -6.17
N LYS A 541 -5.66 13.75 -7.24
CA LYS A 541 -4.96 12.46 -7.20
C LYS A 541 -3.56 12.57 -7.84
N HIS A 542 -2.71 11.58 -7.58
CA HIS A 542 -1.41 11.38 -8.24
C HIS A 542 -0.48 12.61 -8.22
N GLY A 543 -0.62 13.49 -7.23
CA GLY A 543 0.23 14.66 -7.08
C GLY A 543 0.01 15.78 -8.10
N TYR A 544 -1.05 15.74 -8.91
CA TYR A 544 -1.28 16.74 -9.96
C TYR A 544 -1.50 18.16 -9.45
N TRP A 545 -2.03 18.32 -8.23
CA TRP A 545 -2.19 19.61 -7.56
C TRP A 545 -0.89 20.39 -7.38
N ALA A 546 0.27 19.73 -7.46
CA ALA A 546 1.57 20.39 -7.36
C ALA A 546 1.95 21.18 -8.63
N TYR A 547 1.14 21.07 -9.68
CA TYR A 547 1.42 21.61 -11.01
C TYR A 547 0.37 22.63 -11.45
N GLY A 548 0.83 23.73 -12.02
CA GLY A 548 -0.01 24.80 -12.55
C GLY A 548 -0.25 24.67 -14.06
N ARG A 549 -0.95 25.65 -14.63
CA ARG A 549 -1.18 25.73 -16.09
C ARG A 549 0.13 25.76 -16.88
N ASP A 550 1.16 26.38 -16.32
CA ASP A 550 2.48 26.48 -16.95
C ASP A 550 3.23 25.15 -17.04
N SER A 551 2.78 24.12 -16.31
CA SER A 551 3.29 22.75 -16.43
C SER A 551 2.66 21.96 -17.58
N HIS A 552 1.61 22.47 -18.24
CA HIS A 552 1.08 21.89 -19.48
C HIS A 552 2.03 22.10 -20.63
N SER A 553 2.20 21.06 -21.45
CA SER A 553 2.90 21.17 -22.72
C SER A 553 2.19 22.19 -23.60
N SER A 554 2.95 23.17 -24.07
CA SER A 554 2.54 24.21 -25.01
C SER A 554 3.73 24.49 -25.92
N ASP A 555 3.47 25.09 -27.08
CA ASP A 555 4.57 25.61 -27.90
C ASP A 555 5.42 26.58 -27.05
N ALA A 556 6.73 26.45 -27.18
CA ALA A 556 7.73 27.18 -26.39
C ALA A 556 9.00 27.34 -27.23
N SER A 557 9.65 28.49 -27.15
CA SER A 557 10.94 28.72 -27.80
C SER A 557 12.07 27.98 -27.07
N GLU A 558 13.18 27.71 -27.75
CA GLU A 558 14.38 27.13 -27.14
C GLU A 558 14.86 27.95 -25.93
N GLU A 559 14.80 29.29 -26.04
CA GLU A 559 15.16 30.21 -24.95
C GLU A 559 14.22 30.06 -23.74
N GLU A 560 12.91 29.93 -23.95
CA GLU A 560 11.95 29.68 -22.86
C GLU A 560 12.25 28.34 -22.18
N LEU A 561 12.47 27.29 -22.96
CA LEU A 561 12.78 25.95 -22.45
C LEU A 561 14.07 25.96 -21.63
N CYS A 562 15.13 26.59 -22.13
CA CYS A 562 16.40 26.67 -21.43
C CYS A 562 16.33 27.49 -20.16
N ARG A 563 15.69 28.68 -20.19
CA ARG A 563 15.47 29.50 -19.00
C ARG A 563 14.70 28.73 -17.92
N ARG A 564 13.65 27.99 -18.31
CA ARG A 564 12.86 27.18 -17.37
C ARG A 564 13.67 25.99 -16.84
N ALA A 565 14.46 25.33 -17.67
CA ALA A 565 15.35 24.24 -17.23
C ALA A 565 16.39 24.72 -16.21
N LEU A 566 17.05 25.86 -16.47
CA LEU A 566 18.00 26.48 -15.55
C LEU A 566 17.34 26.84 -14.21
N SER A 567 16.12 27.38 -14.23
CA SER A 567 15.36 27.68 -13.00
C SER A 567 15.06 26.44 -12.13
N LYS A 568 15.08 25.24 -12.74
CA LYS A 568 14.88 23.95 -12.07
C LYS A 568 16.21 23.23 -11.77
N ASN A 569 17.36 23.90 -11.97
CA ASN A 569 18.72 23.37 -11.83
C ASN A 569 19.09 22.26 -12.83
N PHE A 570 18.55 22.32 -14.05
CA PHE A 570 18.94 21.46 -15.17
C PHE A 570 19.68 22.25 -16.24
N LYS A 571 20.66 21.62 -16.89
CA LYS A 571 21.55 22.28 -17.87
C LYS A 571 21.21 21.92 -19.31
N LYS A 572 20.35 20.92 -19.53
CA LYS A 572 20.02 20.43 -20.87
C LYS A 572 18.53 20.17 -21.00
N VAL A 573 18.02 20.36 -22.20
CA VAL A 573 16.64 19.97 -22.56
C VAL A 573 16.70 19.12 -23.83
N LEU A 574 16.19 17.90 -23.75
CA LEU A 574 15.87 17.12 -24.94
C LEU A 574 14.47 17.53 -25.41
N VAL A 575 14.39 18.11 -26.60
CA VAL A 575 13.14 18.43 -27.29
C VAL A 575 12.77 17.25 -28.19
N LEU A 576 11.71 16.53 -27.81
CA LEU A 576 11.25 15.32 -28.49
C LEU A 576 10.18 15.65 -29.54
N ASN A 577 10.55 16.30 -30.64
CA ASN A 577 9.61 16.75 -31.68
C ASN A 577 8.93 15.58 -32.41
N ASP A 578 9.67 14.50 -32.69
CA ASP A 578 9.22 13.40 -33.54
C ASP A 578 9.76 12.05 -33.03
N LEU A 579 8.93 11.00 -33.04
CA LEU A 579 9.34 9.65 -32.65
C LEU A 579 9.93 8.84 -33.82
N GLU A 580 9.62 9.22 -35.06
CA GLU A 580 10.03 8.50 -36.28
C GLU A 580 11.38 8.98 -36.79
N ASP A 581 11.62 10.29 -36.71
CA ASP A 581 12.84 10.91 -37.22
C ASP A 581 13.70 11.49 -36.10
N ALA A 582 14.82 10.82 -35.82
CA ALA A 582 15.78 11.26 -34.81
C ALA A 582 16.39 12.64 -35.12
N ALA A 583 16.49 13.04 -36.40
CA ALA A 583 17.07 14.31 -36.82
C ALA A 583 16.18 15.51 -36.45
N ASN A 584 14.87 15.30 -36.30
CA ASN A 584 13.94 16.34 -35.85
C ASN A 584 14.04 16.62 -34.35
N ASN A 585 14.75 15.78 -33.59
CA ASN A 585 14.89 15.93 -32.15
C ASN A 585 16.18 16.68 -31.81
N GLN A 586 16.11 17.54 -30.81
CA GLN A 586 17.21 18.44 -30.47
C GLN A 586 17.59 18.32 -29.01
N LEU A 587 18.89 18.31 -28.74
CA LEU A 587 19.43 18.42 -27.38
C LEU A 587 19.96 19.84 -27.19
N LEU A 588 19.21 20.65 -26.46
CA LEU A 588 19.58 22.02 -26.12
C LEU A 588 20.54 22.00 -24.93
N GLU A 589 21.67 22.69 -25.06
CA GLU A 589 22.56 23.04 -23.94
C GLU A 589 22.17 24.43 -23.45
N CYS A 590 21.88 24.55 -22.16
CA CYS A 590 21.40 25.78 -21.55
C CYS A 590 22.52 26.39 -20.70
N GLU A 591 22.94 27.59 -21.07
CA GLU A 591 24.03 28.34 -20.43
C GLU A 591 23.54 29.55 -19.66
#